data_AF-A0A357D0Y9-F1
#
_entry.id   AF-A0A357D0Y9-F1
#
_cell.length_a   1.000
_cell.length_b   1.000
_cell.length_c   1.000
_cell.angle_alpha   90.00
_cell.angle_beta   90.00
_cell.angle_gamma   90.00
#
_symmetry.space_group_name_H-M   'P 1'
#
loop_
_entity.id
_entity.type
_entity.pdbx_description
1 polymer ?
#
loop_
_entity_poly.entity_id
_entity_poly.type
_entity_poly.pdbx_seq_one_letter_code
_entity_poly.pdbx_strand_id
1 'polypeptide(L)'
;MVVPGSFASDDNKKILWDCLEKLTNVYLKAITVEKEQQSVYLASGDWPDFFITPLTNSEINAYGVEGGKFVNYNDYIEYMPNLAACYKKYPIAKKIVTNTDGTVYQLPEVHIRSTSVDVRAHYRADVLNNLGLKVPATTDEFHDVLSAIYKAKGKAPLVSTMVGGDYEEFLFGAFGEGTCGDFDSIDGKTVVFNRISEQYKHYLEYASQLYSEDLIYEEFLTLNTATIKALAQEDTAVFAYHLSSLTAKDFASGKIEVGTLAPLTS
;
A
#
# COMPACT_ATOMS: atom_id res chain seq x y z
N MET A 1 -23.86 1.16 9.41
CA MET A 1 -22.56 0.66 8.92
C MET A 1 -21.54 1.79 8.89
N VAL A 2 -20.35 1.61 9.45
CA VAL A 2 -19.25 2.58 9.31
C VAL A 2 -18.36 2.26 8.11
N VAL A 3 -18.11 3.24 7.23
CA VAL A 3 -17.23 3.11 6.04
C VAL A 3 -16.11 4.15 6.07
N PRO A 4 -14.92 3.86 5.51
CA PRO A 4 -13.91 4.88 5.27
C PRO A 4 -14.45 5.99 4.36
N GLY A 5 -14.01 7.24 4.52
CA GLY A 5 -14.48 8.38 3.71
C GLY A 5 -14.32 8.19 2.19
N SER A 6 -13.29 7.45 1.76
CA SER A 6 -13.08 7.04 0.36
C SER A 6 -14.18 6.13 -0.20
N PHE A 7 -14.98 5.50 0.67
CA PHE A 7 -16.18 4.72 0.36
C PHE A 7 -17.50 5.48 0.62
N ALA A 8 -17.49 6.84 0.80
CA ALA A 8 -18.67 7.73 0.97
C ALA A 8 -18.89 8.95 -0.03
N SER A 9 -18.55 8.88 -1.32
CA SER A 9 -18.61 9.91 -2.39
C SER A 9 -19.64 9.61 -3.51
N ASP A 10 -20.47 10.60 -3.84
CA ASP A 10 -21.86 10.42 -4.25
C ASP A 10 -22.17 9.68 -5.58
N ASP A 11 -21.23 9.57 -6.53
CA ASP A 11 -21.60 9.13 -7.89
C ASP A 11 -21.42 7.61 -8.16
N ASN A 12 -20.33 6.99 -7.70
CA ASN A 12 -20.09 5.56 -7.93
C ASN A 12 -20.67 4.65 -6.82
N LYS A 13 -21.10 5.22 -5.69
CA LYS A 13 -21.56 4.47 -4.51
C LYS A 13 -23.00 4.03 -4.56
N LYS A 14 -23.86 4.84 -5.17
CA LYS A 14 -25.26 4.46 -5.38
C LYS A 14 -25.34 3.13 -6.13
N ILE A 15 -24.53 2.95 -7.17
CA ILE A 15 -24.57 1.70 -7.96
C ILE A 15 -24.25 0.46 -7.11
N LEU A 16 -23.15 0.46 -6.35
CA LEU A 16 -22.78 -0.72 -5.55
C LEU A 16 -23.80 -1.02 -4.45
N TRP A 17 -24.18 0.00 -3.66
CA TRP A 17 -25.09 -0.17 -2.53
C TRP A 17 -26.52 -0.46 -2.98
N ASP A 18 -27.01 0.19 -4.03
CA ASP A 18 -28.33 -0.10 -4.62
C ASP A 18 -28.38 -1.52 -5.19
N CYS A 19 -27.29 -1.99 -5.80
CA CYS A 19 -27.19 -3.37 -6.28
C CYS A 19 -27.20 -4.38 -5.12
N LEU A 20 -26.43 -4.12 -4.05
CA LEU A 20 -26.42 -4.96 -2.87
C LEU A 20 -27.79 -5.00 -2.19
N GLU A 21 -28.47 -3.87 -2.06
CA GLU A 21 -29.82 -3.79 -1.50
C GLU A 21 -30.80 -4.61 -2.34
N LYS A 22 -30.79 -4.47 -3.67
CA LYS A 22 -31.68 -5.24 -4.56
C LYS A 22 -31.42 -6.75 -4.48
N LEU A 23 -30.17 -7.17 -4.32
CA LEU A 23 -29.80 -8.59 -4.28
C LEU A 23 -30.08 -9.24 -2.92
N THR A 24 -29.90 -8.49 -1.83
CA THR A 24 -29.95 -9.01 -0.46
C THR A 24 -31.23 -8.64 0.27
N ASN A 25 -32.00 -7.67 -0.25
CA ASN A 25 -33.11 -7.01 0.42
C ASN A 25 -32.71 -6.38 1.78
N VAL A 26 -31.44 -5.98 1.91
CA VAL A 26 -30.88 -5.31 3.10
C VAL A 26 -30.52 -3.87 2.75
N TYR A 27 -31.20 -2.91 3.40
CA TYR A 27 -30.89 -1.49 3.29
C TYR A 27 -29.73 -1.12 4.23
N LEU A 28 -28.69 -0.47 3.69
CA LEU A 28 -27.52 -0.07 4.46
C LEU A 28 -27.49 1.45 4.67
N LYS A 29 -27.69 1.87 5.92
CA LYS A 29 -27.45 3.27 6.33
C LYS A 29 -25.98 3.46 6.71
N ALA A 30 -25.27 4.25 5.91
CA ALA A 30 -23.86 4.57 6.16
C ALA A 30 -23.71 5.65 7.23
N ILE A 31 -22.72 5.48 8.09
CA ILE A 31 -22.18 6.47 9.03
C ILE A 31 -20.72 6.66 8.62
N THR A 32 -20.34 7.88 8.24
CA THR A 32 -18.94 8.17 7.91
C THR A 32 -18.21 8.58 9.18
N VAL A 33 -17.10 7.91 9.46
CA VAL A 33 -16.20 8.25 10.56
C VAL A 33 -14.82 8.43 9.96
N GLU A 34 -14.22 9.59 10.17
CA GLU A 34 -12.84 9.83 9.74
C GLU A 34 -11.88 8.95 10.52
N LYS A 35 -10.77 8.55 9.89
CA LYS A 35 -9.82 7.60 10.47
C LYS A 35 -9.32 8.06 11.86
N GLU A 36 -9.10 9.35 12.03
CA GLU A 36 -8.62 9.98 13.25
C GLU A 36 -9.66 9.95 14.38
N GLN A 37 -10.94 9.78 14.03
CA GLN A 37 -12.06 9.73 14.97
C GLN A 37 -12.46 8.29 15.34
N GLN A 38 -11.93 7.28 14.65
CA GLN A 38 -12.31 5.87 14.82
C GLN A 38 -12.18 5.40 16.27
N SER A 39 -11.05 5.66 16.93
CA SER A 39 -10.81 5.19 18.29
C SER A 39 -11.75 5.85 19.31
N VAL A 40 -12.09 7.13 19.12
CA VAL A 40 -13.07 7.86 19.95
C VAL A 40 -14.48 7.30 19.71
N TYR A 41 -14.84 7.04 18.45
CA TYR A 41 -16.12 6.46 18.10
C TYR A 41 -16.30 5.07 18.72
N LEU A 42 -15.27 4.20 18.65
CA LEU A 42 -15.29 2.89 19.29
C LEU A 42 -15.43 3.00 20.82
N ALA A 43 -14.75 3.94 21.46
CA ALA A 43 -14.83 4.15 22.90
C ALA A 43 -16.23 4.62 23.37
N SER A 44 -17.01 5.27 22.50
CA SER A 44 -18.36 5.75 22.84
C SER A 44 -19.35 4.61 23.16
N GLY A 45 -19.15 3.42 22.58
CA GLY A 45 -20.05 2.28 22.71
C GLY A 45 -21.36 2.38 21.92
N ASP A 46 -21.64 3.50 21.25
CA ASP A 46 -22.82 3.67 20.39
C ASP A 46 -22.51 3.19 18.97
N TRP A 47 -22.43 1.87 18.81
CA TRP A 47 -21.95 1.23 17.60
C TRP A 47 -23.06 0.93 16.59
N PRO A 48 -22.75 0.92 15.29
CA PRO A 48 -23.64 0.40 14.26
C PRO A 48 -23.75 -1.14 14.37
N ASP A 49 -24.62 -1.73 13.55
CA ASP A 49 -24.70 -3.19 13.43
C ASP A 49 -23.38 -3.85 12.97
N PHE A 50 -22.62 -3.16 12.12
CA PHE A 50 -21.30 -3.63 11.66
C PHE A 50 -20.40 -2.51 11.12
N PHE A 51 -19.10 -2.79 11.07
CA PHE A 51 -18.05 -1.94 10.54
C PHE A 51 -17.55 -2.51 9.21
N ILE A 52 -17.41 -1.66 8.19
CA ILE A 52 -16.68 -1.98 6.95
C ILE A 52 -15.25 -1.42 6.99
N THR A 53 -14.99 -0.46 7.88
CA THR A 53 -13.61 -0.01 8.13
C THR A 53 -12.80 -1.10 8.82
N PRO A 54 -11.54 -1.35 8.41
CA PRO A 54 -10.67 -2.26 9.14
C PRO A 54 -10.43 -1.73 10.55
N LEU A 55 -10.59 -2.62 11.53
CA LEU A 55 -10.19 -2.39 12.91
C LEU A 55 -8.75 -2.85 13.10
N THR A 56 -8.01 -2.15 13.96
CA THR A 56 -6.65 -2.55 14.32
C THR A 56 -6.66 -3.79 15.23
N ASN A 57 -5.56 -4.54 15.26
CA ASN A 57 -5.43 -5.69 16.17
C ASN A 57 -5.63 -5.29 17.64
N SER A 58 -5.20 -4.09 18.03
CA SER A 58 -5.39 -3.58 19.39
C SER A 58 -6.87 -3.30 19.71
N GLU A 59 -7.61 -2.73 18.76
CA GLU A 59 -9.06 -2.50 18.91
C GLU A 59 -9.82 -3.83 18.99
N ILE A 60 -9.48 -4.79 18.13
CA ILE A 60 -10.06 -6.13 18.16
C ILE A 60 -9.80 -6.84 19.49
N ASN A 61 -8.58 -6.74 20.02
CA ASN A 61 -8.25 -7.33 21.31
C ASN A 61 -9.04 -6.68 22.45
N ALA A 62 -9.04 -5.34 22.54
CA ALA A 62 -9.70 -4.61 23.62
C ALA A 62 -11.22 -4.81 23.63
N TYR A 63 -11.85 -4.76 22.46
CA TYR A 63 -13.31 -4.76 22.35
C TYR A 63 -13.92 -6.13 22.07
N GLY A 64 -13.21 -6.98 21.34
CA GLY A 64 -13.63 -8.34 21.02
C GLY A 64 -13.16 -9.34 22.07
N VAL A 65 -11.85 -9.56 22.15
CA VAL A 65 -11.26 -10.64 22.98
C VAL A 65 -11.48 -10.38 24.48
N GLU A 66 -11.12 -9.19 24.95
CA GLU A 66 -11.26 -8.81 26.35
C GLU A 66 -12.67 -8.32 26.67
N GLY A 67 -13.25 -7.53 25.77
CA GLY A 67 -14.54 -6.86 25.97
C GLY A 67 -15.77 -7.71 25.65
N GLY A 68 -15.63 -8.78 24.85
CA GLY A 68 -16.74 -9.64 24.42
C GLY A 68 -17.84 -8.93 23.62
N LYS A 69 -17.54 -7.78 23.01
CA LYS A 69 -18.56 -6.93 22.35
C LYS A 69 -18.79 -7.28 20.89
N PHE A 70 -17.88 -8.01 20.24
CA PHE A 70 -18.01 -8.38 18.84
C PHE A 70 -18.62 -9.77 18.67
N VAL A 71 -19.40 -9.93 17.60
CA VAL A 71 -19.97 -11.21 17.21
C VAL A 71 -18.87 -12.11 16.65
N ASN A 72 -18.74 -13.32 17.19
CA ASN A 72 -17.85 -14.34 16.66
C ASN A 72 -18.46 -14.95 15.38
N TYR A 73 -17.86 -14.68 14.22
CA TYR A 73 -18.34 -15.19 12.93
C TYR A 73 -18.31 -16.72 12.83
N ASN A 74 -17.45 -17.41 13.59
CA ASN A 74 -17.39 -18.88 13.56
C ASN A 74 -18.73 -19.50 14.01
N ASP A 75 -19.47 -18.85 14.90
CA ASP A 75 -20.74 -19.37 15.42
C ASP A 75 -21.84 -19.37 14.34
N TYR A 76 -21.64 -18.62 13.25
CA TYR A 76 -22.61 -18.46 12.15
C TYR A 76 -22.09 -19.02 10.82
N ILE A 77 -20.99 -19.77 10.83
CA ILE A 77 -20.32 -20.24 9.60
C ILE A 77 -21.23 -21.09 8.70
N GLU A 78 -22.23 -21.77 9.28
CA GLU A 78 -23.24 -22.54 8.54
C GLU A 78 -24.07 -21.67 7.58
N TYR A 79 -24.29 -20.40 7.91
CA TYR A 79 -24.99 -19.43 7.08
C TYR A 79 -24.07 -18.73 6.07
N MET A 80 -22.76 -19.00 6.12
CA MET A 80 -21.74 -18.33 5.31
C MET A 80 -20.98 -19.32 4.40
N PRO A 81 -21.66 -20.01 3.47
CA PRO A 81 -21.05 -21.05 2.65
C PRO A 81 -19.89 -20.53 1.78
N ASN A 82 -19.95 -19.27 1.35
CA ASN A 82 -18.87 -18.64 0.59
C ASN A 82 -17.62 -18.40 1.44
N LEU A 83 -17.79 -18.02 2.70
CA LEU A 83 -16.67 -17.87 3.64
C LEU A 83 -16.06 -19.24 3.99
N ALA A 84 -16.90 -20.25 4.23
CA ALA A 84 -16.45 -21.62 4.44
C ALA A 84 -15.66 -22.15 3.24
N ALA A 85 -16.13 -21.90 2.02
CA ALA A 85 -15.41 -22.23 0.80
C ALA A 85 -14.07 -21.46 0.68
N CYS A 86 -14.05 -20.18 1.06
CA CYS A 86 -12.84 -19.37 1.11
C CYS A 86 -11.81 -19.96 2.07
N TYR A 87 -12.20 -20.35 3.28
CA TYR A 87 -11.31 -21.00 4.24
C TYR A 87 -10.78 -22.35 3.74
N LYS A 88 -11.60 -23.12 3.03
CA LYS A 88 -11.14 -24.38 2.41
C LYS A 88 -10.11 -24.13 1.31
N LYS A 89 -10.34 -23.11 0.48
CA LYS A 89 -9.46 -22.77 -0.65
C LYS A 89 -8.17 -22.09 -0.20
N TYR A 90 -8.26 -21.25 0.83
CA TYR A 90 -7.18 -20.44 1.39
C TYR A 90 -7.10 -20.64 2.91
N PRO A 91 -6.52 -21.75 3.40
CA PRO A 91 -6.46 -22.03 4.84
C PRO A 91 -5.77 -20.93 5.65
N ILE A 92 -4.80 -20.23 5.05
CA ILE A 92 -4.12 -19.08 5.68
C ILE A 92 -5.09 -17.93 5.97
N ALA A 93 -6.12 -17.73 5.14
CA ALA A 93 -7.12 -16.68 5.32
C ALA A 93 -7.90 -16.88 6.63
N LYS A 94 -8.17 -18.13 7.04
CA LYS A 94 -8.76 -18.41 8.35
C LYS A 94 -7.80 -18.09 9.48
N LYS A 95 -6.53 -18.51 9.33
CA LYS A 95 -5.51 -18.33 10.35
C LYS A 95 -5.27 -16.85 10.69
N ILE A 96 -5.21 -15.98 9.68
CA ILE A 96 -4.91 -14.55 9.88
C ILE A 96 -6.03 -13.77 10.58
N VAL A 97 -7.29 -14.22 10.48
CA VAL A 97 -8.44 -13.56 11.13
C VAL A 97 -8.87 -14.24 12.43
N THR A 98 -8.21 -15.34 12.81
CA THR A 98 -8.47 -16.02 14.08
C THR A 98 -7.69 -15.34 15.19
N ASN A 99 -8.41 -14.85 16.20
CA ASN A 99 -7.85 -14.18 17.36
C ASN A 99 -7.18 -15.17 18.33
N THR A 100 -6.49 -14.64 19.33
CA THR A 100 -5.76 -15.42 20.34
C THR A 100 -6.67 -16.31 21.21
N ASP A 101 -7.94 -15.93 21.38
CA ASP A 101 -8.98 -16.70 22.06
C ASP A 101 -9.68 -17.73 21.13
N GLY A 102 -9.28 -17.82 19.86
CA GLY A 102 -9.86 -18.71 18.86
C GLY A 102 -11.12 -18.18 18.16
N THR A 103 -11.59 -16.99 18.53
CA THR A 103 -12.74 -16.34 17.88
C THR A 103 -12.33 -15.70 16.55
N VAL A 104 -13.33 -15.33 15.74
CA VAL A 104 -13.12 -14.57 14.51
C VAL A 104 -14.05 -13.36 14.54
N TYR A 105 -13.46 -12.15 14.63
CA TYR A 105 -14.20 -10.87 14.67
C TYR A 105 -14.06 -10.06 13.38
N GLN A 106 -13.26 -10.54 12.42
CA GLN A 106 -13.04 -9.89 11.13
C GLN A 106 -13.14 -10.93 10.01
N LEU A 107 -13.53 -10.49 8.81
CA LEU A 107 -13.56 -11.32 7.61
C LEU A 107 -12.25 -11.15 6.82
N PRO A 108 -11.72 -12.21 6.20
CA PRO A 108 -10.47 -12.11 5.46
C PRO A 108 -10.67 -11.39 4.13
N GLU A 109 -9.68 -10.59 3.75
CA GLU A 109 -9.50 -10.15 2.36
C GLU A 109 -8.42 -11.02 1.71
N VAL A 110 -8.75 -11.64 0.57
CA VAL A 110 -7.82 -12.51 -0.15
C VAL A 110 -7.48 -11.88 -1.50
N HIS A 111 -6.25 -11.38 -1.62
CA HIS A 111 -5.73 -10.88 -2.88
C HIS A 111 -5.04 -11.99 -3.68
N ILE A 112 -5.56 -12.28 -4.87
CA ILE A 112 -4.92 -13.19 -5.81
C ILE A 112 -4.04 -12.36 -6.74
N ARG A 113 -2.74 -12.35 -6.47
CA ARG A 113 -1.73 -11.59 -7.22
C ARG A 113 -0.61 -12.51 -7.68
N SER A 114 0.09 -12.11 -8.73
CA SER A 114 1.29 -12.82 -9.22
C SER A 114 2.51 -12.63 -8.31
N THR A 115 2.48 -11.63 -7.42
CA THR A 115 3.50 -11.32 -6.43
C THR A 115 2.83 -10.82 -5.15
N SER A 116 3.47 -11.02 -4.00
CA SER A 116 3.07 -10.47 -2.70
C SER A 116 3.55 -9.03 -2.47
N VAL A 117 4.36 -8.48 -3.38
CA VAL A 117 4.88 -7.11 -3.28
C VAL A 117 3.82 -6.12 -3.79
N ASP A 118 3.41 -5.19 -2.94
CA ASP A 118 2.43 -4.16 -3.28
C ASP A 118 3.07 -2.91 -3.93
N VAL A 119 4.34 -2.64 -3.66
CA VAL A 119 5.07 -1.53 -4.28
C VAL A 119 5.55 -1.89 -5.68
N ARG A 120 5.27 -0.98 -6.62
CA ARG A 120 5.81 -1.00 -7.98
C ARG A 120 6.57 0.29 -8.23
N ALA A 121 7.89 0.22 -8.27
CA ALA A 121 8.72 1.33 -8.68
C ALA A 121 8.56 1.55 -10.20
N HIS A 122 7.83 2.60 -10.58
CA HIS A 122 7.63 2.92 -12.00
C HIS A 122 8.64 3.94 -12.48
N TYR A 123 8.86 3.96 -13.80
CA TYR A 123 9.65 4.99 -14.44
C TYR A 123 9.03 5.48 -15.75
N ARG A 124 9.31 6.73 -16.11
CA ARG A 124 8.98 7.33 -17.42
C ARG A 124 9.97 6.84 -18.48
N ALA A 125 9.58 5.83 -19.25
CA ALA A 125 10.43 5.23 -20.27
C ALA A 125 10.75 6.19 -21.41
N ASP A 126 9.82 7.08 -21.75
CA ASP A 126 10.01 8.13 -22.73
C ASP A 126 11.11 9.12 -22.31
N VAL A 127 11.21 9.48 -21.03
CA VAL A 127 12.28 10.35 -20.52
C VAL A 127 13.64 9.68 -20.62
N LEU A 128 13.74 8.39 -20.26
CA LEU A 128 14.99 7.63 -20.41
C LEU A 128 15.41 7.53 -21.89
N ASN A 129 14.47 7.20 -22.77
CA ASN A 129 14.71 7.09 -24.21
C ASN A 129 15.18 8.43 -24.82
N ASN A 130 14.56 9.55 -24.45
CA ASN A 130 14.93 10.88 -24.93
C ASN A 130 16.34 11.30 -24.48
N LEU A 131 16.77 10.85 -23.31
CA LEU A 131 18.11 11.11 -22.77
C LEU A 131 19.15 10.03 -23.17
N GLY A 132 18.73 8.99 -23.89
CA GLY A 132 19.59 7.85 -24.25
C GLY A 132 20.05 7.02 -23.05
N LEU A 133 19.30 7.04 -21.96
CA LEU A 133 19.60 6.32 -20.72
C LEU A 133 19.02 4.91 -20.75
N LYS A 134 19.74 3.97 -20.14
CA LYS A 134 19.25 2.60 -19.94
C LYS A 134 18.43 2.51 -18.66
N VAL A 135 17.57 1.50 -18.62
CA VAL A 135 16.87 1.12 -17.39
C VAL A 135 17.91 0.53 -16.42
N PRO A 136 18.03 1.05 -15.19
CA PRO A 136 19.04 0.58 -14.25
C PRO A 136 18.66 -0.78 -13.67
N ALA A 137 19.67 -1.62 -13.44
CA ALA A 137 19.54 -2.94 -12.83
C ALA A 137 20.21 -3.02 -11.45
N THR A 138 21.11 -2.09 -11.12
CA THR A 138 21.77 -2.01 -9.81
C THR A 138 21.51 -0.68 -9.11
N THR A 139 21.81 -0.60 -7.81
CA THR A 139 21.73 0.67 -7.05
C THR A 139 22.71 1.72 -7.58
N ASP A 140 23.88 1.30 -8.04
CA ASP A 140 24.87 2.21 -8.64
C ASP A 140 24.39 2.75 -9.99
N GLU A 141 23.85 1.89 -10.85
CA GLU A 141 23.26 2.32 -12.12
C GLU A 141 22.04 3.22 -11.89
N PHE A 142 21.23 2.92 -10.88
CA PHE A 142 20.07 3.75 -10.52
C PHE A 142 20.51 5.15 -10.10
N HIS A 143 21.54 5.24 -9.25
CA HIS A 143 22.16 6.50 -8.86
C HIS A 143 22.66 7.29 -10.08
N ASP A 144 23.39 6.64 -11.00
CA ASP A 144 23.94 7.28 -12.18
C ASP A 144 22.85 7.80 -13.14
N VAL A 145 21.78 7.03 -13.30
CA VAL A 145 20.61 7.43 -14.10
C VAL A 145 19.91 8.63 -13.48
N LEU A 146 19.66 8.62 -12.16
CA LEU A 146 19.09 9.77 -11.45
C LEU A 146 19.98 11.01 -11.61
N SER A 147 21.28 10.87 -11.39
CA SER A 147 22.27 11.92 -11.57
C SER A 147 22.27 12.52 -12.99
N ALA A 148 22.18 11.67 -14.02
CA ALA A 148 22.13 12.11 -15.41
C ALA A 148 20.84 12.92 -15.72
N ILE A 149 19.70 12.46 -15.20
CA ILE A 149 18.42 13.17 -15.36
C ILE A 149 18.45 14.50 -14.62
N TYR A 150 18.98 14.53 -13.39
CA TYR A 150 19.12 15.77 -12.61
C TYR A 150 19.97 16.80 -13.36
N LYS A 151 21.13 16.39 -13.89
CA LYS A 151 21.98 17.26 -14.72
C LYS A 151 21.28 17.79 -15.97
N ALA A 152 20.41 16.99 -16.59
CA ALA A 152 19.69 17.38 -17.79
C ALA A 152 18.49 18.31 -17.52
N LYS A 153 17.80 18.15 -16.37
CA LYS A 153 16.54 18.83 -16.07
C LYS A 153 16.61 19.88 -14.96
N GLY A 154 17.64 19.83 -14.12
CA GLY A 154 17.79 20.68 -12.93
C GLY A 154 16.74 20.45 -11.85
N LYS A 155 16.08 19.27 -11.85
CA LYS A 155 15.04 18.90 -10.88
C LYS A 155 15.23 17.45 -10.46
N ALA A 156 14.96 17.17 -9.18
CA ALA A 156 15.06 15.83 -8.60
C ALA A 156 14.16 14.82 -9.35
N PRO A 157 14.73 13.76 -9.94
CA PRO A 157 13.96 12.81 -10.75
C PRO A 157 13.22 11.73 -9.95
N LEU A 158 13.62 11.47 -8.70
CA LEU A 158 12.95 10.52 -7.80
C LEU A 158 11.92 11.25 -6.93
N VAL A 159 10.64 11.02 -7.20
CA VAL A 159 9.51 11.66 -6.50
C VAL A 159 8.66 10.56 -5.86
N SER A 160 8.99 10.19 -4.63
CA SER A 160 8.31 9.14 -3.90
C SER A 160 8.48 9.30 -2.39
N THR A 161 7.58 8.68 -1.63
CA THR A 161 7.82 8.43 -0.21
C THR A 161 9.06 7.55 -0.04
N MET A 162 9.94 7.92 0.89
CA MET A 162 11.19 7.21 1.22
C MET A 162 11.18 6.65 2.66
N VAL A 163 10.07 6.80 3.40
CA VAL A 163 9.91 6.34 4.78
C VAL A 163 8.47 5.89 4.99
N GLY A 164 8.28 4.69 5.53
CA GLY A 164 6.98 4.10 5.81
C GLY A 164 6.22 3.59 4.59
N GLY A 165 6.90 3.34 3.46
CA GLY A 165 6.26 2.81 2.24
C GLY A 165 6.92 3.23 0.93
N ASP A 166 6.28 2.84 -0.18
CA ASP A 166 6.71 3.10 -1.56
C ASP A 166 8.18 2.71 -1.82
N TYR A 167 9.02 3.66 -2.20
CA TYR A 167 10.41 3.40 -2.59
C TYR A 167 11.29 2.95 -1.43
N GLU A 168 10.86 3.14 -0.17
CA GLU A 168 11.52 2.49 0.97
C GLU A 168 11.50 0.97 0.78
N GLU A 169 10.34 0.37 0.54
CA GLU A 169 10.20 -1.09 0.40
C GLU A 169 10.94 -1.61 -0.84
N PHE A 170 10.89 -0.85 -1.94
CA PHE A 170 11.57 -1.24 -3.17
C PHE A 170 13.10 -1.23 -3.04
N LEU A 171 13.68 -0.14 -2.51
CA LEU A 171 15.13 0.00 -2.39
C LEU A 171 15.69 -0.80 -1.22
N PHE A 172 14.92 -0.97 -0.14
CA PHE A 172 15.32 -1.81 0.99
C PHE A 172 15.68 -3.24 0.57
N GLY A 173 14.91 -3.81 -0.37
CA GLY A 173 15.16 -5.16 -0.90
C GLY A 173 16.46 -5.30 -1.71
N ALA A 174 17.10 -4.20 -2.11
CA ALA A 174 18.37 -4.25 -2.83
C ALA A 174 19.56 -4.59 -1.93
N PHE A 175 19.43 -4.39 -0.61
CA PHE A 175 20.55 -4.47 0.35
C PHE A 175 20.54 -5.72 1.22
N GLY A 176 19.64 -6.69 0.99
CA GLY A 176 19.58 -7.93 1.76
C GLY A 176 18.32 -8.77 1.54
N GLU A 177 18.19 -9.83 2.33
CA GLU A 177 17.12 -10.84 2.18
C GLU A 177 15.80 -10.44 2.86
N GLY A 178 15.80 -9.43 3.73
CA GLY A 178 14.59 -8.92 4.36
C GLY A 178 13.62 -8.37 3.32
N THR A 179 12.33 -8.64 3.51
CA THR A 179 11.28 -8.33 2.52
C THR A 179 10.45 -7.10 2.88
N CYS A 180 10.52 -6.62 4.12
CA CYS A 180 9.92 -5.35 4.55
C CYS A 180 10.73 -4.70 5.68
N GLY A 181 10.54 -3.40 5.91
CA GLY A 181 11.24 -2.68 6.98
C GLY A 181 10.79 -3.06 8.40
N ASP A 182 9.58 -3.60 8.56
CA ASP A 182 9.00 -3.89 9.88
C ASP A 182 9.32 -5.33 10.35
N PHE A 183 8.33 -6.03 10.91
CA PHE A 183 8.50 -7.40 11.38
C PHE A 183 8.49 -8.38 10.21
N ASP A 184 9.51 -9.22 10.13
CA ASP A 184 9.67 -10.24 9.09
C ASP A 184 10.17 -11.57 9.69
N SER A 185 10.12 -12.64 8.91
CA SER A 185 10.74 -13.93 9.25
C SER A 185 11.33 -14.58 8.01
N ILE A 186 12.63 -14.33 7.78
CA ILE A 186 13.38 -14.82 6.62
C ILE A 186 13.44 -16.36 6.61
N ASP A 187 13.60 -16.99 7.77
CA ASP A 187 13.68 -18.45 7.94
C ASP A 187 12.33 -19.12 8.26
N GLY A 188 11.26 -18.32 8.38
CA GLY A 188 9.93 -18.75 8.82
C GLY A 188 9.84 -19.23 10.29
N LYS A 189 10.87 -18.99 11.10
CA LYS A 189 10.99 -19.45 12.50
C LYS A 189 11.31 -18.32 13.46
N THR A 190 12.14 -17.39 13.06
CA THR A 190 12.66 -16.28 13.86
C THR A 190 12.04 -15.00 13.35
N VAL A 191 11.36 -14.28 14.25
CA VAL A 191 10.84 -12.95 13.96
C VAL A 191 11.97 -11.94 14.16
N VAL A 192 12.21 -11.11 13.15
CA VAL A 192 13.16 -10.00 13.18
C VAL A 192 12.42 -8.70 12.97
N PHE A 193 12.95 -7.60 13.51
CA PHE A 193 12.47 -6.25 13.21
C PHE A 193 13.53 -5.56 12.35
N ASN A 194 13.24 -5.36 11.06
CA ASN A 194 14.28 -4.98 10.10
C ASN A 194 14.74 -3.53 10.23
N ARG A 195 13.97 -2.62 10.82
CA ARG A 195 14.39 -1.22 11.03
C ARG A 195 15.65 -1.06 11.89
N ILE A 196 16.05 -2.11 12.63
CA ILE A 196 17.28 -2.15 13.43
C ILE A 196 18.40 -3.03 12.81
N SER A 197 18.22 -3.49 11.57
CA SER A 197 19.17 -4.37 10.87
C SER A 197 20.25 -3.59 10.11
N GLU A 198 21.37 -4.26 9.78
CA GLU A 198 22.38 -3.69 8.88
C GLU A 198 21.83 -3.44 7.47
N GLN A 199 20.91 -4.28 6.97
CA GLN A 199 20.24 -4.08 5.68
C GLN A 199 19.51 -2.72 5.65
N TYR A 200 18.78 -2.39 6.71
CA TYR A 200 18.07 -1.11 6.79
C TYR A 200 19.04 0.07 6.93
N LYS A 201 20.15 -0.11 7.64
CA LYS A 201 21.22 0.89 7.70
C LYS A 201 21.82 1.17 6.32
N HIS A 202 22.11 0.15 5.52
CA HIS A 202 22.60 0.35 4.14
C HIS A 202 21.60 1.07 3.25
N TYR A 203 20.30 0.73 3.38
CA TYR A 203 19.24 1.48 2.75
C TYR A 203 19.27 2.98 3.14
N LEU A 204 19.39 3.28 4.44
CA LEU A 204 19.45 4.67 4.92
C LEU A 204 20.70 5.40 4.43
N GLU A 205 21.86 4.73 4.39
CA GLU A 205 23.10 5.29 3.84
C GLU A 205 22.90 5.68 2.36
N TYR A 206 22.31 4.79 1.56
CA TYR A 206 22.02 5.03 0.15
C TYR A 206 20.96 6.13 -0.06
N ALA A 207 19.85 6.09 0.68
CA ALA A 207 18.81 7.11 0.60
C ALA A 207 19.34 8.49 1.03
N SER A 208 20.19 8.52 2.06
CA SER A 208 20.87 9.74 2.53
C SER A 208 21.80 10.30 1.45
N GLN A 209 22.56 9.44 0.75
CA GLN A 209 23.38 9.85 -0.39
C GLN A 209 22.53 10.52 -1.47
N LEU A 210 21.49 9.82 -1.97
CA LEU A 210 20.59 10.36 -3.00
C LEU A 210 19.96 11.70 -2.60
N TYR A 211 19.60 11.85 -1.33
CA TYR A 211 19.03 13.09 -0.82
C TYR A 211 20.05 14.23 -0.80
N SER A 212 21.28 13.98 -0.32
CA SER A 212 22.36 14.97 -0.27
C SER A 212 22.85 15.44 -1.64
N GLU A 213 22.54 14.67 -2.69
CA GLU A 213 22.86 14.97 -4.09
C GLU A 213 21.65 15.56 -4.86
N ASP A 214 20.59 15.96 -4.16
CA ASP A 214 19.34 16.53 -4.73
C ASP A 214 18.62 15.59 -5.71
N LEU A 215 18.84 14.28 -5.61
CA LEU A 215 18.23 13.29 -6.51
C LEU A 215 16.82 12.88 -6.06
N ILE A 216 16.51 13.08 -4.78
CA ILE A 216 15.18 12.87 -4.18
C ILE A 216 14.47 14.22 -4.07
N TYR A 217 13.17 14.22 -4.39
CA TYR A 217 12.32 15.40 -4.22
C TYR A 217 12.28 15.88 -2.76
N GLU A 218 12.58 17.16 -2.55
CA GLU A 218 12.80 17.73 -1.21
C GLU A 218 11.60 17.54 -0.25
N GLU A 219 10.37 17.60 -0.77
CA GLU A 219 9.15 17.46 0.04
C GLU A 219 8.68 15.99 0.16
N PHE A 220 9.59 15.02 0.06
CA PHE A 220 9.23 13.58 0.05
C PHE A 220 8.43 13.12 1.28
N LEU A 221 8.52 13.81 2.41
CA LEU A 221 7.77 13.51 3.64
C LEU A 221 6.31 13.99 3.62
N THR A 222 5.98 14.95 2.78
CA THR A 222 4.64 15.56 2.68
C THR A 222 3.99 15.30 1.33
N LEU A 223 4.57 14.40 0.53
CA LEU A 223 4.04 14.01 -0.77
C LEU A 223 2.64 13.43 -0.66
N ASN A 224 1.81 13.74 -1.65
CA ASN A 224 0.53 13.10 -1.88
C ASN A 224 0.41 12.70 -3.34
N THR A 225 -0.57 11.84 -3.63
CA THR A 225 -0.76 11.27 -4.97
C THR A 225 -1.08 12.32 -6.05
N ALA A 226 -1.74 13.42 -5.68
CA ALA A 226 -2.03 14.52 -6.60
C ALA A 226 -0.75 15.28 -6.98
N THR A 227 0.12 15.56 -6.01
CA THR A 227 1.43 16.19 -6.24
C THR A 227 2.32 15.34 -7.12
N ILE A 228 2.43 14.03 -6.85
CA ILE A 228 3.21 13.09 -7.67
C ILE A 228 2.71 13.10 -9.11
N LYS A 229 1.38 13.04 -9.31
CA LYS A 229 0.78 13.06 -10.64
C LYS A 229 1.06 14.36 -11.38
N ALA A 230 0.91 15.51 -10.71
CA ALA A 230 1.19 16.82 -11.33
C ALA A 230 2.66 16.91 -11.77
N LEU A 231 3.60 16.55 -10.89
CA LEU A 231 5.03 16.51 -11.20
C LEU A 231 5.36 15.53 -12.33
N ALA A 232 4.64 14.41 -12.42
CA ALA A 232 4.79 13.46 -13.52
C ALA A 232 4.31 14.03 -14.84
N GLN A 233 3.19 14.79 -14.86
CA GLN A 233 2.69 15.46 -16.06
C GLN A 233 3.60 16.60 -16.55
N GLU A 234 4.41 17.17 -15.65
CA GLU A 234 5.47 18.13 -15.97
C GLU A 234 6.83 17.47 -16.28
N ASP A 235 6.86 16.15 -16.49
CA ASP A 235 8.06 15.35 -16.73
C ASP A 235 9.14 15.45 -15.63
N THR A 236 8.78 15.93 -14.44
CA THR A 236 9.68 16.07 -13.29
C THR A 236 9.79 14.74 -12.53
N ALA A 237 8.66 14.10 -12.20
CA ALA A 237 8.65 12.79 -11.58
C ALA A 237 8.96 11.70 -12.62
N VAL A 238 10.24 11.33 -12.74
CA VAL A 238 10.70 10.30 -13.66
C VAL A 238 10.63 8.93 -13.03
N PHE A 239 10.93 8.81 -11.73
CA PHE A 239 10.78 7.61 -10.93
C PHE A 239 9.80 7.87 -9.78
N ALA A 240 8.72 7.09 -9.71
CA ALA A 240 7.67 7.24 -8.68
C ALA A 240 6.76 6.01 -8.59
N TYR A 241 6.10 5.79 -7.45
CA TYR A 241 5.17 4.66 -7.27
C TYR A 241 3.85 4.81 -8.07
N HIS A 242 3.39 6.05 -8.33
CA HIS A 242 2.04 6.32 -8.87
C HIS A 242 1.96 6.71 -10.36
N LEU A 243 2.98 6.40 -11.16
CA LEU A 243 2.98 6.75 -12.60
C LEU A 243 1.95 5.97 -13.42
N SER A 244 1.41 4.87 -12.91
CA SER A 244 0.33 4.10 -13.56
C SER A 244 -0.98 4.88 -13.70
N SER A 245 -1.12 6.03 -13.02
CA SER A 245 -2.26 6.93 -13.14
C SER A 245 -2.19 7.87 -14.37
N LEU A 246 -1.06 7.88 -15.07
CA LEU A 246 -0.88 8.63 -16.31
C LEU A 246 -1.63 7.97 -17.46
N THR A 247 -1.97 8.80 -18.44
CA THR A 247 -2.76 8.44 -19.62
C THR A 247 -2.02 8.84 -20.89
N ALA A 248 -2.45 8.33 -22.04
CA ALA A 248 -1.83 8.61 -23.33
C ALA A 248 -1.59 10.11 -23.64
N LYS A 249 -2.45 11.00 -23.14
CA LYS A 249 -2.31 12.46 -23.32
C LYS A 249 -1.12 13.07 -22.56
N ASP A 250 -0.60 12.36 -21.56
CA ASP A 250 0.52 12.81 -20.74
C ASP A 250 1.87 12.47 -21.40
N PHE A 251 1.86 11.93 -22.63
CA PHE A 251 3.04 11.56 -23.40
C PHE A 251 2.99 12.17 -24.81
N ALA A 252 4.11 12.67 -25.30
CA ALA A 252 4.21 13.27 -26.65
C ALA A 252 3.87 12.28 -27.77
N SER A 253 4.09 10.99 -27.56
CA SER A 253 3.77 9.92 -28.52
C SER A 253 2.27 9.59 -28.61
N GLY A 254 1.46 10.06 -27.67
CA GLY A 254 0.07 9.64 -27.52
C GLY A 254 -0.08 8.18 -27.04
N LYS A 255 0.98 7.58 -26.49
CA LYS A 255 0.98 6.21 -25.94
C LYS A 255 1.53 6.24 -24.51
N ILE A 256 1.04 5.33 -23.67
CA ILE A 256 1.55 5.22 -22.31
C ILE A 256 2.95 4.59 -22.36
N GLU A 257 3.95 5.34 -21.91
CA GLU A 257 5.37 4.93 -21.89
C GLU A 257 5.88 4.88 -20.44
N VAL A 258 5.17 4.14 -19.60
CA VAL A 258 5.56 3.85 -18.21
C VAL A 258 6.10 2.44 -18.12
N GLY A 259 7.31 2.30 -17.60
CA GLY A 259 7.89 1.01 -17.23
C GLY A 259 7.79 0.75 -15.73
N THR A 260 8.06 -0.49 -15.32
CA THR A 260 8.24 -0.88 -13.92
C THR A 260 9.65 -1.43 -13.77
N LEU A 261 10.37 -0.96 -12.74
CA LEU A 261 11.69 -1.47 -12.42
C LEU A 261 11.60 -2.91 -11.91
N ALA A 262 12.57 -3.73 -12.33
CA ALA A 262 12.87 -4.97 -11.63
C ALA A 262 13.54 -4.64 -10.28
N PRO A 263 13.52 -5.56 -9.29
CA PRO A 263 14.33 -5.40 -8.08
C PRO A 263 15.79 -5.10 -8.43
N LEU A 264 16.34 -4.07 -7.80
CA LEU A 264 17.74 -3.71 -7.99
C LEU A 264 18.63 -4.62 -7.14
N THR A 265 19.84 -4.87 -7.62
CA THR A 265 20.89 -5.51 -6.82
C THR A 265 21.92 -4.48 -6.37
N SER A 266 22.43 -4.59 -5.14
CA SER A 266 23.63 -3.88 -4.69
C SER A 266 24.90 -4.62 -5.09
#